data_AF-A0A3E4R7N1-F1
#
_entry.id   AF-A0A3E4R7N1-F1
#
_cell.length_a   1.000
_cell.length_b   1.000
_cell.length_c   1.000
_cell.angle_alpha   90.00
_cell.angle_beta   90.00
_cell.angle_gamma   90.00
#
_symmetry.space_group_name_H-M   'P 1'
#
loop_
_entity.id
_entity.type
_entity.pdbx_description
1 polymer ?
#
loop_
_entity_poly.entity_id
_entity_poly.type
_entity_poly.pdbx_seq_one_letter_code
_entity_poly.pdbx_strand_id
1 'polypeptide(L)'
;MKTNFFIVAIVLGASSLVSHAQSMTYFHDASKQAQVTVMEMGAGALTPEVYYTVTHNSYKKGASGTNKNLYRLAANVASIPQVEYADSIKSNLEARAKEEALNMADRKIDVAWLTEGSKIEKRLMTFKNNINALAGKTSNQELTSWQELGGMYDFAIKTTKKAYMPNSERQKQYLAIYQEITKMNDALLLRIRYLATKSQTDRLVAAMSRANHRVSENATAAYNRWRDASTHTGRTNINR
;
A
#
# COMPACT_ATOMS: atom_id res chain seq x y z
N MET A 1 -24.97 -83.59 -70.10
CA MET A 1 -25.30 -82.83 -68.87
C MET A 1 -24.24 -81.80 -68.46
N LYS A 2 -22.95 -81.94 -68.78
CA LYS A 2 -21.90 -80.98 -68.39
C LYS A 2 -21.88 -79.67 -69.21
N THR A 3 -22.31 -79.70 -70.46
CA THR A 3 -22.34 -78.54 -71.37
C THR A 3 -23.41 -77.50 -71.01
N ASN A 4 -24.58 -77.95 -70.53
CA ASN A 4 -25.66 -77.05 -70.13
C ASN A 4 -25.36 -76.31 -68.82
N PHE A 5 -24.58 -76.93 -67.93
CA PHE A 5 -24.17 -76.30 -66.67
C PHE A 5 -23.17 -75.15 -66.91
N PHE A 6 -22.30 -75.30 -67.91
CA PHE A 6 -21.37 -74.23 -68.32
C PHE A 6 -22.10 -73.03 -68.94
N ILE A 7 -23.13 -73.26 -69.75
CA ILE A 7 -23.90 -72.19 -70.38
C ILE A 7 -24.70 -71.39 -69.33
N VAL A 8 -25.30 -72.07 -68.35
CA VAL A 8 -26.03 -71.41 -67.25
C VAL A 8 -25.07 -70.62 -66.34
N ALA A 9 -23.85 -71.13 -66.09
CA ALA A 9 -22.83 -70.42 -65.32
C ALA A 9 -22.30 -69.16 -66.05
N ILE A 10 -22.17 -69.21 -67.38
CA ILE A 10 -21.75 -68.05 -68.19
C ILE A 10 -22.86 -66.98 -68.24
N VAL A 11 -24.13 -67.38 -68.34
CA VAL A 11 -25.27 -66.44 -68.34
C VAL A 11 -25.47 -65.77 -66.97
N LEU A 12 -25.26 -66.51 -65.87
CA LEU A 12 -25.27 -65.96 -64.50
C LEU A 12 -24.02 -65.11 -64.18
N GLY A 13 -22.89 -65.37 -64.83
CA GLY A 13 -21.68 -64.54 -64.72
C GLY A 13 -21.72 -63.27 -65.58
N ALA A 14 -22.49 -63.27 -66.67
CA ALA A 14 -22.65 -62.09 -67.52
C ALA A 14 -23.60 -61.04 -66.91
N SER A 15 -24.53 -61.44 -66.05
CA SER A 15 -25.45 -60.53 -65.34
C SER A 15 -24.82 -59.82 -64.14
N SER A 16 -23.58 -60.17 -63.73
CA SER A 16 -22.82 -59.45 -62.70
C SER A 16 -21.81 -58.44 -63.25
N LEU A 17 -21.72 -58.27 -64.58
CA LEU A 17 -20.79 -57.33 -65.24
C LEU A 17 -21.40 -55.98 -65.62
N VAL A 18 -22.60 -55.66 -65.15
CA VAL A 18 -23.05 -54.26 -65.04
C VAL A 18 -22.63 -53.74 -63.67
N SER A 19 -21.32 -53.57 -63.51
CA SER A 19 -20.78 -52.60 -62.57
C SER A 19 -21.40 -51.26 -62.92
N HIS A 20 -22.42 -50.88 -62.17
CA HIS A 20 -22.91 -49.51 -62.14
C HIS A 20 -21.74 -48.70 -61.62
N ALA A 21 -20.96 -48.12 -62.53
CA ALA A 21 -20.09 -47.02 -62.19
C ALA A 21 -21.01 -45.99 -61.54
N GLN A 22 -20.95 -45.87 -60.22
CA GLN A 22 -21.63 -44.80 -59.51
C GLN A 22 -20.90 -43.51 -59.93
N SER A 23 -21.36 -42.89 -61.02
CA SER A 23 -21.04 -41.49 -61.25
C SER A 23 -21.69 -40.73 -60.09
N MET A 24 -20.89 -40.08 -59.26
CA MET A 24 -21.42 -39.12 -58.30
C MET A 24 -22.04 -37.98 -59.12
N THR A 25 -23.32 -38.07 -59.43
CA THR A 25 -24.00 -36.97 -60.10
C THR A 25 -24.10 -35.86 -59.06
N TYR A 26 -23.26 -34.84 -59.22
CA TYR A 26 -23.18 -33.65 -58.36
C TYR A 26 -24.39 -32.73 -58.60
N PHE A 27 -25.60 -33.30 -58.57
CA PHE A 27 -26.83 -32.55 -58.56
C PHE A 27 -27.14 -32.21 -57.11
N HIS A 28 -26.72 -31.03 -56.68
CA HIS A 28 -27.24 -30.49 -55.43
C HIS A 28 -28.74 -30.28 -55.57
N ASP A 29 -29.49 -30.66 -54.55
CA ASP A 29 -30.87 -30.22 -54.43
C ASP A 29 -30.87 -28.68 -54.40
N ALA A 30 -31.48 -28.06 -55.41
CA ALA A 30 -31.51 -26.62 -55.59
C ALA A 30 -32.05 -25.89 -54.36
N SER A 31 -33.01 -26.50 -53.64
CA SER A 31 -33.58 -25.92 -52.41
C SER A 31 -32.54 -25.85 -51.28
N LYS A 32 -31.74 -26.91 -51.11
CA LYS A 32 -30.69 -27.00 -50.09
C LYS A 32 -29.48 -26.16 -50.45
N GLN A 33 -29.07 -26.18 -51.71
CA GLN A 33 -27.98 -25.33 -52.19
C GLN A 33 -28.32 -23.85 -52.00
N ALA A 34 -29.53 -23.42 -52.37
CA ALA A 34 -29.98 -22.05 -52.17
C ALA A 34 -29.99 -21.66 -50.69
N GLN A 35 -30.48 -22.54 -49.81
CA GLN A 35 -30.49 -22.30 -48.37
C GLN A 35 -29.06 -22.11 -47.82
N VAL A 36 -28.14 -22.99 -48.18
CA VAL A 36 -26.72 -22.89 -47.78
C VAL A 36 -26.08 -21.64 -48.38
N THR A 37 -26.32 -21.32 -49.65
CA THR A 37 -25.75 -20.16 -50.34
C THR A 37 -26.16 -18.84 -49.66
N VAL A 38 -27.45 -18.70 -49.34
CA VAL A 38 -27.97 -17.51 -48.65
C VAL A 38 -27.43 -17.42 -47.22
N MET A 39 -27.38 -18.54 -46.48
CA MET A 39 -26.86 -18.53 -45.10
C MET A 39 -25.35 -18.33 -45.01
N GLU A 40 -24.57 -18.83 -45.97
CA GLU A 40 -23.12 -18.73 -45.96
C GLU A 40 -22.65 -17.37 -46.49
N MET A 41 -23.17 -16.95 -47.65
CA MET A 41 -22.66 -15.76 -48.36
C MET A 41 -23.62 -14.58 -48.35
N GLY A 42 -24.87 -14.76 -47.93
CA GLY A 42 -25.91 -13.73 -48.03
C GLY A 42 -26.41 -13.50 -49.45
N ALA A 43 -25.95 -14.28 -50.43
CA ALA A 43 -26.25 -14.14 -51.84
C ALA A 43 -27.21 -15.24 -52.35
N GLY A 44 -27.99 -14.94 -53.37
CA GLY A 44 -28.98 -15.86 -53.96
C GLY A 44 -30.38 -15.73 -53.36
N ALA A 45 -31.29 -16.63 -53.75
CA ALA A 45 -32.69 -16.62 -53.32
C ALA A 45 -33.13 -18.00 -52.82
N LEU A 46 -33.90 -18.01 -51.73
CA LEU A 46 -34.44 -19.24 -51.15
C LEU A 46 -35.43 -19.92 -52.12
N THR A 47 -35.22 -21.21 -52.37
CA THR A 47 -36.00 -22.00 -53.34
C THR A 47 -36.76 -23.11 -52.62
N PRO A 48 -38.05 -23.38 -52.94
CA PRO A 48 -38.93 -22.62 -53.85
C PRO A 48 -39.36 -21.27 -53.26
N GLU A 49 -39.37 -20.23 -54.09
CA GLU A 49 -39.61 -18.86 -53.63
C GLU A 49 -41.01 -18.66 -53.02
N VAL A 50 -42.04 -19.29 -53.60
CA VAL A 50 -43.43 -19.17 -53.13
C VAL A 50 -43.57 -19.68 -51.69
N TYR A 51 -42.94 -20.82 -51.38
CA TYR A 51 -42.96 -21.39 -50.04
C TYR A 51 -42.40 -20.41 -49.00
N TYR A 52 -41.21 -19.85 -49.26
CA TYR A 52 -40.58 -18.91 -48.33
C TYR A 52 -41.28 -17.56 -48.26
N THR A 53 -41.98 -17.14 -49.32
CA THR A 53 -42.72 -15.87 -49.32
C THR A 53 -44.03 -15.98 -48.54
N VAL A 54 -44.74 -17.11 -48.64
CA VAL A 54 -46.04 -17.31 -48.00
C VAL A 54 -45.89 -17.78 -46.55
N THR A 55 -45.01 -18.75 -46.29
CA THR A 55 -44.94 -19.44 -44.98
C THR A 55 -43.75 -19.03 -44.12
N HIS A 56 -42.66 -18.51 -44.71
CA HIS A 56 -41.40 -18.22 -44.02
C HIS A 56 -40.82 -16.83 -44.37
N ASN A 57 -41.69 -15.83 -44.52
CA ASN A 57 -41.31 -14.50 -45.03
C ASN A 57 -40.32 -13.78 -44.11
N SER A 58 -40.49 -13.90 -42.79
CA SER A 58 -39.57 -13.33 -41.80
C SER A 58 -38.17 -13.92 -41.93
N TYR A 59 -38.07 -15.24 -42.15
CA TYR A 59 -36.80 -15.91 -42.41
C TYR A 59 -36.19 -15.46 -43.74
N LYS A 60 -36.99 -15.38 -44.82
CA LYS A 60 -36.54 -14.87 -46.14
C LYS A 60 -35.92 -13.47 -46.03
N LYS A 61 -36.53 -12.57 -45.26
CA LYS A 61 -36.06 -11.19 -45.06
C LYS A 61 -34.76 -11.11 -44.25
N GLY A 62 -34.57 -11.98 -43.26
CA GLY A 62 -33.40 -11.94 -42.37
C GLY A 62 -32.20 -12.75 -42.87
N ALA A 63 -32.42 -13.83 -43.62
CA ALA A 63 -31.40 -14.84 -43.92
C ALA A 63 -30.18 -14.30 -44.68
N SER A 64 -30.37 -13.30 -45.56
CA SER A 64 -29.26 -12.67 -46.28
C SER A 64 -28.42 -11.76 -45.38
N GLY A 65 -29.06 -11.05 -44.43
CA GLY A 65 -28.40 -10.10 -43.53
C GLY A 65 -27.65 -10.73 -42.35
N THR A 66 -27.99 -11.97 -41.98
CA THR A 66 -27.33 -12.72 -40.89
C THR A 66 -26.44 -13.85 -41.41
N ASN A 67 -25.84 -13.67 -42.58
CA ASN A 67 -24.98 -14.69 -43.16
C ASN A 67 -23.68 -14.89 -42.37
N LYS A 68 -23.16 -16.12 -42.39
CA LYS A 68 -21.96 -16.50 -41.62
C LYS A 68 -20.71 -15.79 -42.09
N ASN A 69 -20.60 -15.47 -43.37
CA ASN A 69 -19.42 -14.78 -43.92
C ASN A 69 -19.26 -13.37 -43.35
N LEU A 70 -20.35 -12.62 -43.12
CA LEU A 70 -20.29 -11.30 -42.47
C LEU A 70 -19.72 -11.39 -41.05
N TYR A 71 -20.20 -12.34 -40.24
CA TYR A 71 -19.66 -12.54 -38.88
C TYR A 71 -18.20 -12.98 -38.90
N ARG A 72 -17.81 -13.82 -39.86
CA ARG A 72 -16.41 -14.24 -40.04
C ARG A 72 -15.52 -13.06 -40.44
N LEU A 73 -15.99 -12.18 -41.32
CA LEU A 73 -15.25 -10.97 -41.70
C LEU A 73 -15.11 -10.02 -40.51
N ALA A 74 -16.20 -9.78 -39.76
CA ALA A 74 -16.16 -8.94 -38.56
C ALA A 74 -15.19 -9.49 -37.50
N ALA A 75 -15.22 -10.81 -37.26
CA ALA A 75 -14.28 -11.46 -36.35
C ALA A 75 -12.83 -11.38 -36.84
N ASN A 76 -12.59 -11.54 -38.14
CA ASN A 76 -11.26 -11.37 -38.73
C ASN A 76 -10.75 -9.94 -38.60
N VAL A 77 -11.59 -8.93 -38.89
CA VAL A 77 -11.19 -7.52 -38.73
C VAL A 77 -10.87 -7.20 -37.26
N ALA A 78 -11.67 -7.73 -36.33
CA ALA A 78 -11.44 -7.57 -34.89
C ALA A 78 -10.20 -8.34 -34.38
N SER A 79 -9.75 -9.38 -35.08
CA SER A 79 -8.56 -10.16 -34.68
C SER A 79 -7.24 -9.57 -35.15
N ILE A 80 -7.24 -8.76 -36.22
CA ILE A 80 -6.03 -8.12 -36.78
C ILE A 80 -5.16 -7.43 -35.70
N PRO A 81 -5.67 -6.53 -34.84
CA PRO A 81 -4.83 -5.82 -33.88
C PRO A 81 -4.49 -6.63 -32.62
N GLN A 82 -5.02 -7.85 -32.46
CA GLN A 82 -4.85 -8.62 -31.22
C GLN A 82 -3.38 -8.99 -30.96
N VAL A 83 -2.60 -9.22 -32.02
CA VAL A 83 -1.16 -9.51 -31.90
C VAL A 83 -0.41 -8.29 -31.35
N GLU A 84 -0.65 -7.10 -31.91
CA GLU A 84 -0.03 -5.86 -31.45
C GLU A 84 -0.42 -5.53 -29.99
N TYR A 85 -1.68 -5.75 -29.63
CA TYR A 85 -2.12 -5.61 -28.24
C TYR A 85 -1.42 -6.61 -27.32
N ALA A 86 -1.32 -7.87 -27.71
CA ALA A 86 -0.62 -8.88 -26.93
C ALA A 86 0.87 -8.51 -26.72
N ASP A 87 1.55 -8.03 -27.76
CA ASP A 87 2.95 -7.62 -27.68
C ASP A 87 3.14 -6.39 -26.78
N SER A 88 2.26 -5.39 -26.88
CA SER A 88 2.30 -4.20 -26.02
C SER A 88 2.04 -4.53 -24.55
N ILE A 89 1.08 -5.43 -24.27
CA ILE A 89 0.81 -5.93 -22.92
C ILE A 89 2.04 -6.68 -22.40
N LYS A 90 2.61 -7.59 -23.20
CA LYS A 90 3.80 -8.35 -22.82
C LYS A 90 4.96 -7.42 -22.48
N SER A 91 5.27 -6.44 -23.34
CA SER A 91 6.33 -5.47 -23.10
C SER A 91 6.10 -4.66 -21.81
N ASN A 92 4.86 -4.24 -21.55
CA ASN A 92 4.53 -3.53 -20.31
C ASN A 92 4.72 -4.40 -19.06
N LEU A 93 4.30 -5.66 -19.12
CA LEU A 93 4.47 -6.62 -18.03
C LEU A 93 5.94 -6.96 -17.78
N GLU A 94 6.75 -7.12 -18.83
CA GLU A 94 8.20 -7.34 -18.70
C GLU A 94 8.91 -6.13 -18.09
N ALA A 95 8.53 -4.91 -18.49
CA ALA A 95 9.09 -3.68 -17.92
C ALA A 95 8.76 -3.58 -16.42
N ARG A 96 7.50 -3.81 -16.03
CA ARG A 96 7.07 -3.82 -14.62
C ARG A 96 7.78 -4.92 -13.82
N ALA A 97 7.89 -6.12 -14.36
CA ALA A 97 8.57 -7.23 -13.71
C ALA A 97 10.06 -6.92 -13.48
N LYS A 98 10.72 -6.24 -14.42
CA LYS A 98 12.12 -5.80 -14.28
C LYS A 98 12.27 -4.77 -13.15
N GLU A 99 11.42 -3.76 -13.10
CA GLU A 99 11.42 -2.76 -12.03
C GLU A 99 11.10 -3.39 -10.67
N GLU A 100 10.13 -4.31 -10.62
CA GLU A 100 9.75 -5.02 -9.40
C GLU A 100 10.88 -5.94 -8.92
N ALA A 101 11.57 -6.63 -9.83
CA ALA A 101 12.74 -7.44 -9.48
C ALA A 101 13.87 -6.58 -8.89
N LEU A 102 14.13 -5.40 -9.46
CA LEU A 102 15.12 -4.45 -8.92
C LEU A 102 14.71 -3.94 -7.54
N ASN A 103 13.44 -3.57 -7.36
CA ASN A 103 12.91 -3.13 -6.07
C ASN A 103 12.91 -4.26 -5.03
N MET A 104 12.62 -5.50 -5.43
CA MET A 104 12.73 -6.68 -4.58
C MET A 104 14.17 -6.94 -4.17
N ALA A 105 15.12 -6.78 -5.09
CA ALA A 105 16.54 -6.95 -4.81
C ALA A 105 17.04 -5.89 -3.81
N ASP A 106 16.70 -4.62 -4.01
CA ASP A 106 17.05 -3.53 -3.09
C ASP A 106 16.48 -3.78 -1.69
N ARG A 107 15.25 -4.30 -1.58
CA ARG A 107 14.61 -4.60 -0.30
C ARG A 107 15.16 -5.82 0.44
N LYS A 108 15.95 -6.70 -0.19
CA LYS A 108 16.48 -7.90 0.48
C LYS A 108 17.33 -7.56 1.70
N ILE A 109 18.04 -6.43 1.64
CA ILE A 109 18.92 -5.97 2.71
C ILE A 109 18.54 -4.52 3.03
N ASP A 110 18.28 -4.27 4.31
CA ASP A 110 18.08 -2.91 4.80
C ASP A 110 19.44 -2.20 4.98
N VAL A 111 20.02 -1.77 3.86
CA VAL A 111 21.32 -1.08 3.84
C VAL A 111 21.24 0.22 4.63
N ALA A 112 20.11 0.92 4.57
CA ALA A 112 19.88 2.15 5.32
C ALA A 112 19.93 1.92 6.84
N TRP A 113 19.39 0.80 7.32
CA TRP A 113 19.50 0.43 8.73
C TRP A 113 20.92 0.05 9.13
N LEU A 114 21.66 -0.65 8.25
CA LEU A 114 23.06 -1.00 8.53
C LEU A 114 23.94 0.24 8.72
N THR A 115 23.66 1.35 8.02
CA THR A 115 24.40 2.59 8.15
C THR A 115 23.90 3.51 9.28
N GLU A 116 22.59 3.68 9.44
CA GLU A 116 22.04 4.67 10.39
C GLU A 116 21.51 4.08 11.70
N GLY A 117 21.25 2.76 11.75
CA GLY A 117 20.53 2.12 12.85
C GLY A 117 21.21 2.30 14.21
N SER A 118 22.53 2.12 14.28
CA SER A 118 23.29 2.25 15.52
C SER A 118 23.20 3.66 16.13
N LYS A 119 23.20 4.71 15.29
CA LYS A 119 23.07 6.10 15.73
C LYS A 119 21.69 6.38 16.30
N ILE A 120 20.65 5.88 15.63
CA ILE A 120 19.25 6.02 16.06
C ILE A 120 19.02 5.30 17.38
N GLU A 121 19.46 4.05 17.50
CA GLU A 121 19.33 3.26 18.72
C GLU A 121 20.03 3.93 19.90
N LYS A 122 21.26 4.41 19.70
CA LYS A 122 22.02 5.12 20.74
C LYS A 122 21.31 6.39 21.18
N ARG A 123 20.76 7.18 20.25
CA ARG A 123 20.04 8.42 20.57
C ARG A 123 18.72 8.13 21.29
N LEU A 124 17.98 7.11 20.86
CA LEU A 124 16.74 6.67 21.51
C LEU A 124 16.99 6.14 22.93
N MET A 125 18.07 5.35 23.11
CA MET A 125 18.47 4.88 24.44
C MET A 125 18.84 6.04 25.36
N THR A 126 19.57 7.03 24.84
CA THR A 126 19.91 8.26 25.59
C THR A 126 18.65 9.01 26.01
N PHE A 127 17.69 9.17 25.08
CA PHE A 127 16.41 9.80 25.36
C PHE A 127 15.65 9.07 26.47
N LYS A 128 15.49 7.75 26.36
CA LYS A 128 14.82 6.92 27.36
C LYS A 128 15.51 6.98 28.73
N ASN A 129 16.84 6.98 28.76
CA ASN A 129 17.59 7.13 30.00
C ASN A 129 17.38 8.50 30.65
N ASN A 130 17.29 9.56 29.85
CA ASN A 130 17.02 10.91 30.36
C ASN A 130 15.61 11.03 30.95
N ILE A 131 14.62 10.28 30.46
CA ILE A 131 13.26 10.26 31.04
C ILE A 131 13.31 9.84 32.51
N ASN A 132 14.20 8.92 32.89
CA ASN A 132 14.35 8.49 34.29
C ASN A 132 14.70 9.66 35.23
N ALA A 133 15.33 10.72 34.74
CA ALA A 133 15.66 11.90 35.54
C ALA A 133 14.42 12.71 35.97
N LEU A 134 13.26 12.49 35.35
CA LEU A 134 11.97 13.09 35.72
C LEU A 134 11.27 12.35 36.86
N ALA A 135 11.65 11.10 37.16
CA ALA A 135 11.01 10.30 38.19
C ALA A 135 11.05 11.02 39.55
N GLY A 136 9.88 11.19 40.17
CA GLY A 136 9.73 11.90 41.45
C GLY A 136 9.90 13.42 41.38
N LYS A 137 10.11 14.02 40.20
CA LYS A 137 10.27 15.47 40.00
C LYS A 137 9.14 16.13 39.22
N THR A 138 8.26 15.33 38.61
CA THR A 138 7.08 15.80 37.89
C THR A 138 5.85 14.94 38.17
N SER A 139 4.70 15.31 37.60
CA SER A 139 3.46 14.54 37.69
C SER A 139 3.58 13.20 36.96
N ASN A 140 2.83 12.21 37.42
CA ASN A 140 2.80 10.90 36.77
C ASN A 140 2.33 11.01 35.31
N GLN A 141 1.37 11.89 35.02
CA GLN A 141 0.88 12.11 33.66
C GLN A 141 1.99 12.60 32.73
N GLU A 142 2.80 13.58 33.15
CA GLU A 142 3.91 14.07 32.32
C GLU A 142 4.96 12.99 32.10
N LEU A 143 5.31 12.23 33.15
CA LEU A 143 6.25 11.12 33.03
C LEU A 143 5.76 10.07 32.03
N THR A 144 4.49 9.67 32.11
CA THR A 144 3.86 8.72 31.19
C THR A 144 3.91 9.24 29.75
N SER A 145 3.59 10.52 29.51
CA SER A 145 3.63 11.10 28.15
C SER A 145 5.04 11.04 27.53
N TRP A 146 6.09 11.27 28.32
CA TRP A 146 7.47 11.12 27.83
C TRP A 146 7.81 9.66 27.52
N GLN A 147 7.38 8.71 28.36
CA GLN A 147 7.59 7.28 28.15
C GLN A 147 6.86 6.77 26.90
N GLU A 148 5.61 7.19 26.70
CA GLU A 148 4.81 6.90 25.51
C GLU A 148 5.50 7.42 24.25
N LEU A 149 6.01 8.66 24.27
CA LEU A 149 6.77 9.22 23.16
C LEU A 149 8.01 8.37 22.83
N GLY A 150 8.72 7.87 23.85
CA GLY A 150 9.81 6.91 23.67
C GLY A 150 9.37 5.60 23.00
N GLY A 151 8.19 5.09 23.36
CA GLY A 151 7.59 3.91 22.73
C GLY A 151 7.11 4.15 21.29
N MET A 152 6.62 5.36 20.98
CA MET A 152 6.26 5.76 19.63
C MET A 152 7.47 5.72 18.69
N TYR A 153 8.65 6.12 19.16
CA TYR A 153 9.88 6.01 18.37
C TYR A 153 10.30 4.55 18.12
N ASP A 154 10.15 3.65 19.09
CA ASP A 154 10.37 2.21 18.84
C ASP A 154 9.43 1.69 17.75
N PHE A 155 8.16 2.08 17.83
CA PHE A 155 7.15 1.70 16.87
C PHE A 155 7.46 2.25 15.47
N ALA A 156 7.88 3.51 15.37
CA ALA A 156 8.29 4.13 14.11
C ALA A 156 9.44 3.36 13.46
N ILE A 157 10.50 3.05 14.23
CA ILE A 157 11.65 2.26 13.73
C ILE A 157 11.20 0.88 13.24
N LYS A 158 10.39 0.16 14.03
CA LYS A 158 9.88 -1.16 13.67
C LYS A 158 9.03 -1.14 12.39
N THR A 159 8.19 -0.12 12.25
CA THR A 159 7.32 0.05 11.09
C THR A 159 8.13 0.40 9.85
N THR A 160 9.11 1.31 9.95
CA THR A 160 9.99 1.69 8.84
C THR A 160 10.81 0.51 8.32
N LYS A 161 11.31 -0.36 9.21
CA LYS A 161 12.00 -1.61 8.82
C LYS A 161 11.11 -2.56 7.99
N LYS A 162 9.83 -2.63 8.33
CA LYS A 162 8.86 -3.56 7.70
C LYS A 162 8.15 -2.98 6.47
N ALA A 163 8.19 -1.67 6.29
CA ALA A 163 7.42 -1.01 5.26
C ALA A 163 7.96 -1.29 3.84
N TYR A 164 7.03 -1.37 2.90
CA TYR A 164 7.29 -1.61 1.48
C TYR A 164 7.82 -0.33 0.82
N MET A 165 9.12 -0.08 0.95
CA MET A 165 9.79 1.10 0.38
C MET A 165 11.24 0.77 -0.06
N PRO A 166 11.81 1.49 -1.04
CA PRO A 166 13.21 1.37 -1.41
C PRO A 166 14.15 1.90 -0.31
N ASN A 167 15.41 1.46 -0.30
CA ASN A 167 16.41 1.84 0.70
C ASN A 167 16.65 3.35 0.79
N SER A 168 16.60 4.06 -0.35
CA SER A 168 16.77 5.52 -0.40
C SER A 168 15.68 6.25 0.39
N GLU A 169 14.42 5.84 0.23
CA GLU A 169 13.30 6.39 1.00
C GLU A 169 13.38 5.96 2.47
N ARG A 170 13.78 4.71 2.73
CA ARG A 170 13.97 4.23 4.11
C ARG A 170 15.02 5.02 4.87
N GLN A 171 16.13 5.37 4.22
CA GLN A 171 17.17 6.22 4.80
C GLN A 171 16.62 7.60 5.19
N LYS A 172 15.79 8.22 4.34
CA LYS A 172 15.13 9.50 4.67
C LYS A 172 14.26 9.37 5.92
N GLN A 173 13.46 8.29 6.01
CA GLN A 173 12.63 8.03 7.19
C GLN A 173 13.45 7.83 8.47
N TYR A 174 14.56 7.09 8.39
CA TYR A 174 15.47 6.91 9.51
C TYR A 174 16.12 8.23 9.97
N LEU A 175 16.55 9.07 9.04
CA LEU A 175 17.09 10.39 9.37
C LEU A 175 16.03 11.31 10.00
N ALA A 176 14.79 11.27 9.52
CA ALA A 176 13.68 12.01 10.12
C ALA A 176 13.42 11.56 11.57
N ILE A 177 13.38 10.25 11.82
CA ILE A 177 13.25 9.70 13.18
C ILE A 177 14.41 10.16 14.07
N TYR A 178 15.65 10.11 13.58
CA TYR A 178 16.82 10.57 14.31
C TYR A 178 16.73 12.05 14.73
N GLN A 179 16.31 12.91 13.79
CA GLN A 179 16.15 14.35 14.03
C GLN A 179 15.07 14.61 15.08
N GLU A 180 13.92 13.94 14.98
CA GLU A 180 12.83 14.09 15.95
C GLU A 180 13.23 13.62 17.36
N ILE A 181 13.88 12.45 17.49
CA ILE A 181 14.40 11.98 18.78
C ILE A 181 15.38 13.00 19.36
N THR A 182 16.26 13.55 18.52
CA THR A 182 17.26 14.54 18.96
C THR A 182 16.58 15.81 19.49
N LYS A 183 15.63 16.36 18.73
CA LYS A 183 14.86 17.54 19.09
C LYS A 183 14.07 17.33 20.39
N MET A 184 13.38 16.20 20.52
CA MET A 184 12.59 15.90 21.72
C MET A 184 13.47 15.60 22.93
N ASN A 185 14.64 15.00 22.74
CA ASN A 185 15.62 14.86 23.81
C ASN A 185 16.12 16.21 24.31
N ASP A 186 16.36 17.17 23.43
CA ASP A 186 16.80 18.50 23.83
C ASP A 186 15.68 19.25 24.59
N ALA A 187 14.42 19.11 24.16
CA ALA A 187 13.26 19.60 24.90
C ALA A 187 13.12 18.96 26.29
N LEU A 188 13.32 17.64 26.39
CA LEU A 188 13.32 16.90 27.65
C LEU A 188 14.43 17.40 28.59
N LEU A 189 15.64 17.62 28.09
CA LEU A 189 16.74 18.15 28.89
C LEU A 189 16.45 19.57 29.42
N LEU A 190 15.83 20.43 28.61
CA LEU A 190 15.37 21.74 29.06
C LEU A 190 14.31 21.62 30.16
N ARG A 191 13.37 20.68 30.02
CA ARG A 191 12.36 20.42 31.04
C ARG A 191 12.96 19.91 32.35
N ILE A 192 13.92 18.99 32.28
CA ILE A 192 14.66 18.48 33.45
C ILE A 192 15.39 19.62 34.16
N ARG A 193 16.09 20.48 33.40
CA ARG A 193 16.80 21.65 33.95
C ARG A 193 15.85 22.62 34.65
N TYR A 194 14.69 22.88 34.05
CA TYR A 194 13.66 23.73 34.63
C TYR A 194 13.18 23.17 35.99
N LEU A 195 12.87 21.88 36.07
CA LEU A 195 12.41 21.24 37.31
C LEU A 195 13.49 21.26 38.39
N ALA A 196 14.75 21.03 38.03
CA ALA A 196 15.87 21.10 38.97
C ALA A 196 16.04 22.53 39.54
N THR A 197 15.98 23.54 38.68
CA THR A 197 16.10 24.95 39.08
C THR A 197 14.92 25.36 39.96
N LYS A 198 13.70 24.98 39.58
CA LYS A 198 12.49 25.22 40.39
C LYS A 198 12.64 24.64 41.79
N SER A 199 13.06 23.37 41.91
CA SER A 199 13.26 22.72 43.21
C SER A 199 14.30 23.45 44.07
N GLN A 200 15.39 23.94 43.47
CA GLN A 200 16.39 24.73 44.17
C GLN A 200 15.83 26.07 44.66
N THR A 201 15.09 26.79 43.81
CA THR A 201 14.44 28.04 44.17
C THR A 201 13.40 27.84 45.27
N ASP A 202 12.56 26.81 45.19
CA ASP A 202 11.56 26.50 46.22
C ASP A 202 12.22 26.22 47.58
N ARG A 203 13.36 25.52 47.59
CA ARG A 203 14.16 25.29 48.81
C ARG A 203 14.73 26.59 49.39
N LEU A 204 15.26 27.48 48.55
CA LEU A 204 15.78 28.78 48.98
C LEU A 204 14.67 29.66 49.54
N VAL A 205 13.52 29.75 48.86
CA VAL A 205 12.35 30.50 49.33
C VAL A 205 11.86 29.94 50.66
N ALA A 206 11.79 28.61 50.81
CA ALA A 206 11.40 27.97 52.06
C ALA A 206 12.45 28.12 53.19
N ALA A 207 13.72 28.33 52.87
CA ALA A 207 14.75 28.64 53.86
C ALA A 207 14.66 30.11 54.29
N MET A 208 14.45 31.03 53.34
CA MET A 208 14.25 32.45 53.61
C MET A 208 12.97 32.71 54.40
N SER A 209 11.89 32.00 54.12
CA SER A 209 10.64 32.14 54.89
C SER A 209 10.78 31.66 56.34
N ARG A 210 11.67 30.69 56.61
CA ARG A 210 12.01 30.23 57.96
C ARG A 210 13.06 31.09 58.64
N ALA A 211 13.82 31.88 57.88
CA ALA A 211 14.76 32.84 58.43
C ALA A 211 13.95 33.98 59.08
N ASN A 212 13.66 33.82 60.38
CA ASN A 212 13.08 34.89 61.18
C ASN A 212 14.09 36.04 61.24
N HIS A 213 13.89 37.04 60.39
CA HIS A 213 14.63 38.29 60.45
C HIS A 213 14.21 39.04 61.73
N ARG A 214 14.91 38.78 62.84
CA ARG A 214 14.78 39.52 64.11
C ARG A 214 15.31 40.95 64.00
N VAL A 215 15.36 41.53 62.80
CA VAL A 215 15.89 42.87 62.54
C VAL A 215 15.08 43.91 63.33
N SER A 216 13.75 43.78 63.34
CA SER A 216 12.85 44.63 64.15
C SER A 216 13.11 44.48 65.66
N GLU A 217 13.17 43.25 66.17
CA GLU A 217 13.44 43.00 67.59
C GLU A 217 14.82 43.48 68.01
N ASN A 218 15.86 43.19 67.21
CA ASN A 218 17.23 43.63 67.48
C ASN A 218 17.37 45.14 67.37
N ALA A 219 16.72 45.79 66.40
CA ALA A 219 16.70 47.25 66.28
C ALA A 219 15.99 47.89 67.49
N THR A 220 14.86 47.33 67.92
CA THR A 220 14.14 47.80 69.12
C THR A 220 14.96 47.60 70.39
N ALA A 221 15.59 46.43 70.55
CA ALA A 221 16.47 46.16 71.70
C ALA A 221 17.74 47.03 71.70
N ALA A 222 18.26 47.39 70.52
CA ALA A 222 19.38 48.33 70.40
C ALA A 222 18.95 49.76 70.77
N TYR A 223 17.79 50.21 70.29
CA TYR A 223 17.22 51.51 70.62
C TYR A 223 16.98 51.66 72.13
N ASN A 224 16.38 50.65 72.77
CA ASN A 224 16.15 50.65 74.21
C ASN A 224 17.47 50.70 74.99
N ARG A 225 18.49 49.93 74.59
CA ARG A 225 19.83 50.00 75.21
C ARG A 225 20.46 51.38 75.13
N TRP A 226 20.35 52.07 73.98
CA TRP A 226 20.86 53.43 73.82
C TRP A 226 20.12 54.43 74.72
N ARG A 227 18.78 54.35 74.75
CA ARG A 227 17.94 55.19 75.61
C ARG A 227 18.27 54.98 77.10
N ASP A 228 18.40 53.74 77.55
CA ASP A 228 18.69 53.42 78.95
C ASP A 228 20.10 53.89 79.37
N ALA A 229 21.09 53.77 78.47
CA ALA A 229 22.42 54.33 78.67
C ALA A 229 22.38 55.86 78.83
N SER A 230 21.62 56.57 77.98
CA SER A 230 21.49 58.03 78.06
C SER A 230 20.87 58.50 79.39
N THR A 231 19.94 57.74 79.95
CA THR A 231 19.26 58.09 81.21
C THR A 231 20.07 57.69 82.45
N HIS A 232 20.89 56.63 82.39
CA HIS A 232 21.80 56.23 83.46
C HIS A 232 22.97 57.21 83.63
N THR A 233 23.51 57.78 82.55
CA THR A 233 24.52 58.84 82.63
C THR A 233 23.96 60.14 83.22
N GLY A 234 22.65 60.40 83.05
CA GLY A 234 21.97 61.52 83.68
C GLY A 234 21.77 61.35 85.19
N ARG A 235 21.48 60.13 85.67
CA ARG A 235 21.23 59.85 87.11
C ARG A 235 22.48 59.77 87.97
N THR A 236 23.61 59.33 87.41
CA THR A 236 24.88 59.20 88.15
C THR A 236 25.54 60.54 88.47
N ASN A 237 25.14 61.63 87.80
CA ASN A 237 25.65 62.98 88.03
C ASN A 237 24.79 63.83 89.00
N ILE A 238 23.73 63.27 89.59
CA ILE A 238 22.82 64.01 90.51
C ILE A 238 23.05 63.63 91.99
N ASN A 239 23.85 62.60 92.27
CA ASN A 239 24.18 62.13 93.62
C ASN A 239 25.68 62.26 93.98
N ARG A 240 26.34 63.32 93.52
CA ARG A 240 27.67 63.74 94.01
C ARG A 240 27.60 65.18 94.52
#